data_AF-A0A976FLV0-F1
#
_entry.id   AF-A0A976FLV0-F1
#
_cell.length_a   1.000
_cell.length_b   1.000
_cell.length_c   1.000
_cell.angle_alpha   90.00
_cell.angle_beta   90.00
_cell.angle_gamma   90.00
#
_symmetry.space_group_name_H-M   'P 1'
#
loop_
_entity.id
_entity.type
_entity.pdbx_description
1 polymer ?
#
loop_
_entity_poly.entity_id
_entity_poly.type
_entity_poly.pdbx_seq_one_letter_code
_entity_poly.pdbx_strand_id
1 'polypeptide(L)'
;MTLKNPVSVQVVGGDELIATEQALIDVQVRTRAGPVNIRGVNCLLLDEDEEQFILSKDVLARLGIDAGSMIEQLAVSPEHGYDTDDLDLHNCEVGVDAENDIAIKLADLE
;
A
#
# COMPACT_ATOMS: atom_id res chain seq x y z
N MET A 1 -19.17 -17.81 15.54
CA MET A 1 -20.35 -18.60 15.10
C MET A 1 -19.89 -19.56 14.04
N THR A 2 -20.19 -20.85 14.17
CA THR A 2 -19.82 -21.87 13.17
C THR A 2 -20.63 -21.70 11.88
N LEU A 3 -19.94 -21.78 10.74
CA LEU A 3 -20.54 -21.72 9.41
C LEU A 3 -21.18 -23.06 9.05
N LYS A 4 -22.37 -23.03 8.45
CA LYS A 4 -23.02 -24.25 7.92
C LYS A 4 -22.25 -24.86 6.75
N ASN A 5 -21.67 -23.99 5.92
CA ASN A 5 -20.81 -24.34 4.80
C ASN A 5 -19.48 -23.62 5.03
N PRO A 6 -18.38 -24.34 5.27
CA PRO A 6 -17.06 -23.74 5.35
C PRO A 6 -16.73 -22.96 4.07
N VAL A 7 -15.99 -21.86 4.22
CA VAL A 7 -15.60 -20.99 3.11
C VAL A 7 -14.12 -21.19 2.82
N SER A 8 -13.80 -21.46 1.56
CA SER A 8 -12.42 -21.55 1.11
C SER A 8 -11.87 -20.17 0.76
N VAL A 9 -10.68 -19.85 1.26
CA VAL A 9 -10.00 -18.57 1.09
C VAL A 9 -8.61 -18.83 0.53
N GLN A 10 -8.33 -18.31 -0.66
CA GLN A 10 -6.99 -18.36 -1.23
C GLN A 10 -6.16 -17.20 -0.67
N VAL A 11 -5.02 -17.51 -0.08
CA VAL A 11 -4.10 -16.52 0.47
C VAL A 11 -2.95 -16.19 -0.49
N VAL A 12 -2.20 -15.16 -0.13
CA VAL A 12 -0.97 -14.79 -0.85
C VAL A 12 0.01 -15.96 -0.78
N GLY A 13 0.60 -16.32 -1.92
CA GLY A 13 1.44 -17.52 -2.05
C GLY A 13 0.71 -18.70 -2.70
N GLY A 14 -0.61 -18.64 -2.83
CA GLY A 14 -1.43 -19.63 -3.53
C GLY A 14 -1.98 -20.74 -2.63
N ASP A 15 -1.62 -20.73 -1.35
CA ASP A 15 -2.18 -21.63 -0.35
C ASP A 15 -3.66 -21.34 -0.12
N GLU A 16 -4.36 -22.34 0.41
CA GLU A 16 -5.80 -22.31 0.61
C GLU A 16 -6.13 -22.60 2.07
N LEU A 17 -6.92 -21.71 2.67
CA LEU A 17 -7.40 -21.81 4.04
C LEU A 17 -8.89 -22.04 4.07
N ILE A 18 -9.34 -22.76 5.09
CA ILE A 18 -10.76 -23.05 5.28
C ILE A 18 -11.27 -22.32 6.52
N ALA A 19 -12.07 -21.28 6.30
CA ALA A 19 -12.82 -20.62 7.36
C ALA A 19 -14.03 -21.48 7.73
N THR A 20 -14.05 -21.97 8.98
CA THR A 20 -15.19 -22.72 9.53
C THR A 20 -16.06 -21.86 10.46
N GLU A 21 -15.57 -20.68 10.82
CA GLU A 21 -16.24 -19.76 11.73
C GLU A 21 -16.34 -18.35 11.15
N GLN A 22 -17.35 -17.63 11.62
CA GLN A 22 -17.54 -16.21 11.36
C GLN A 22 -17.93 -15.46 12.63
N ALA A 23 -17.66 -14.16 12.68
CA ALA A 23 -18.09 -13.27 13.75
C ALA A 23 -18.70 -11.99 13.19
N LEU A 24 -19.76 -11.52 13.83
CA LEU A 24 -20.32 -10.20 13.57
C LEU A 24 -19.68 -9.23 14.57
N ILE A 25 -18.91 -8.27 14.07
CA ILE A 25 -18.15 -7.33 14.90
C ILE A 25 -18.36 -5.89 14.46
N ASP A 26 -18.20 -4.97 15.40
CA ASP A 26 -18.07 -3.54 15.12
C ASP A 26 -16.59 -3.21 15.00
N VAL A 27 -16.20 -2.56 13.90
CA VAL A 27 -14.80 -2.20 13.60
C VAL A 27 -14.64 -0.69 13.69
N GLN A 28 -13.63 -0.24 14.44
CA GLN A 28 -13.20 1.15 14.44
C GLN A 28 -11.82 1.27 13.80
N VAL A 29 -11.75 2.00 12.68
CA VAL A 29 -10.49 2.33 12.02
C VAL A 29 -10.04 3.70 12.50
N ARG A 30 -8.87 3.80 13.13
CA ARG A 30 -8.30 5.09 13.56
C ARG A 30 -7.50 5.68 12.40
N THR A 31 -7.98 6.80 11.85
CA THR A 31 -7.30 7.52 10.78
C THR A 31 -6.82 8.89 11.26
N ARG A 32 -5.94 9.53 10.49
CA ARG A 32 -5.47 10.91 10.78
C ARG A 32 -6.62 11.92 10.77
N ALA A 33 -7.65 11.71 9.93
CA ALA A 33 -8.82 12.57 9.87
C ALA A 33 -9.81 12.32 11.03
N GLY A 34 -9.59 11.28 11.83
CA GLY A 34 -10.45 10.87 12.93
C GLY A 34 -10.81 9.38 12.88
N PRO A 35 -11.51 8.87 13.91
CA PRO A 35 -11.98 7.50 13.92
C PRO A 35 -13.15 7.30 12.94
N VAL A 36 -13.14 6.18 12.22
CA VAL A 36 -14.25 5.74 11.38
C VAL A 36 -14.83 4.46 11.98
N ASN A 37 -16.15 4.45 12.22
CA ASN A 37 -16.84 3.33 12.83
C ASN A 37 -17.68 2.60 11.78
N ILE A 38 -17.47 1.29 11.66
CA ILE A 38 -18.18 0.39 10.76
C ILE A 38 -18.90 -0.62 11.64
N ARG A 39 -20.23 -0.66 11.55
CA ARG A 39 -21.06 -1.52 12.40
C ARG A 39 -21.49 -2.78 11.66
N GLY A 40 -21.56 -3.88 12.40
CA GLY A 40 -22.09 -5.15 11.91
C GLY A 40 -21.32 -5.71 10.72
N VAL A 41 -19.99 -5.70 10.80
CA VAL A 41 -19.12 -6.34 9.81
C VAL A 41 -19.12 -7.84 10.07
N ASN A 42 -19.48 -8.64 9.08
CA ASN A 42 -19.41 -10.09 9.16
C ASN A 42 -18.02 -10.54 8.70
N CYS A 43 -17.21 -11.05 9.62
CA CYS A 43 -15.82 -11.44 9.40
C CYS A 43 -15.67 -12.95 9.41
N LEU A 44 -14.78 -13.47 8.56
CA LEU A 44 -14.33 -14.86 8.61
C LEU A 44 -13.20 -14.99 9.63
N LEU A 45 -13.20 -16.07 10.39
CA LEU A 45 -12.09 -16.43 11.28
C LEU A 45 -11.25 -17.48 10.56
N LEU A 46 -9.97 -17.16 10.37
CA LEU A 46 -8.96 -18.03 9.78
C LEU A 46 -8.06 -18.52 10.91
N ASP A 47 -7.82 -19.82 10.95
CA ASP A 47 -6.94 -20.46 11.93
C ASP A 47 -5.50 -20.43 11.38
N GLU A 48 -4.84 -19.29 11.56
CA GLU A 48 -3.45 -19.06 11.19
C GLU A 48 -2.68 -18.42 12.33
N ASP A 49 -1.36 -18.62 12.36
CA ASP A 49 -0.46 -17.99 13.34
C ASP A 49 -0.21 -16.50 13.08
N GLU A 50 -0.86 -15.90 12.08
CA GLU A 50 -0.70 -14.49 11.72
C GLU A 50 -1.70 -13.59 12.45
N GLU A 51 -1.20 -12.57 13.16
CA GLU A 51 -2.03 -11.57 13.85
C GLU A 51 -2.47 -10.43 12.91
N GLN A 52 -3.01 -10.77 11.74
CA GLN A 52 -3.44 -9.78 10.74
C GLN A 52 -4.97 -9.69 10.62
N PHE A 53 -5.49 -8.47 10.61
CA PHE A 53 -6.90 -8.20 10.34
C PHE A 53 -7.08 -7.61 8.94
N ILE A 54 -7.65 -8.40 8.04
CA ILE A 54 -7.84 -8.00 6.64
C ILE A 54 -9.19 -7.33 6.44
N LEU A 55 -9.17 -6.10 5.95
CA LEU A 55 -10.35 -5.39 5.48
C LEU A 55 -10.58 -5.74 4.00
N SER A 56 -11.72 -6.34 3.71
CA SER A 56 -12.09 -6.69 2.34
C SER A 56 -12.32 -5.45 1.47
N LYS A 57 -12.18 -5.63 0.15
CA LYS A 57 -12.34 -4.56 -0.85
C LYS A 57 -13.67 -3.82 -0.71
N ASP A 58 -14.76 -4.53 -0.44
CA ASP A 58 -16.09 -3.93 -0.25
C ASP A 58 -16.16 -3.05 1.00
N VAL A 59 -15.50 -3.45 2.09
CA VAL A 59 -15.41 -2.63 3.31
C VAL A 59 -14.57 -1.38 3.05
N LEU A 60 -13.43 -1.52 2.37
CA LEU A 60 -12.59 -0.39 1.98
C LEU A 60 -13.31 0.58 1.02
N ALA A 61 -14.03 0.07 0.02
CA ALA A 61 -14.81 0.88 -0.91
C ALA A 61 -15.90 1.68 -0.17
N ARG A 62 -16.53 1.12 0.86
CA ARG A 62 -17.50 1.82 1.72
C ARG A 62 -16.87 2.94 2.56
N LEU A 63 -15.55 2.88 2.78
CA LEU A 63 -14.78 3.96 3.40
C LEU A 63 -14.32 5.02 2.38
N GLY A 64 -14.66 4.86 1.10
CA GLY A 64 -14.15 5.71 0.02
C GLY A 64 -12.70 5.39 -0.36
N ILE A 65 -12.21 4.21 0.01
CA ILE A 65 -10.86 3.74 -0.31
C ILE A 65 -10.96 2.78 -1.49
N ASP A 66 -10.54 3.23 -2.67
CA ASP A 66 -10.31 2.39 -3.82
C ASP A 66 -8.81 2.33 -4.13
N ALA A 67 -8.13 1.36 -3.52
CA ALA A 67 -6.70 1.20 -3.69
C ALA A 67 -6.30 0.96 -5.15
N GLY A 68 -7.16 0.32 -5.95
CA GLY A 68 -6.89 0.09 -7.38
C GLY A 68 -6.79 1.42 -8.14
N SER A 69 -7.82 2.26 -8.01
CA SER A 69 -7.80 3.59 -8.64
C SER A 69 -6.67 4.47 -8.11
N MET A 70 -6.35 4.40 -6.81
CA MET A 70 -5.22 5.14 -6.23
C MET A 70 -3.88 4.69 -6.81
N ILE A 71 -3.66 3.37 -6.97
CA ILE A 71 -2.44 2.83 -7.58
C ILE A 71 -2.37 3.16 -9.06
N GLU A 72 -3.49 3.09 -9.79
CA GLU A 72 -3.58 3.52 -11.19
C GLU A 72 -3.19 4.99 -11.36
N GLN A 73 -3.66 5.87 -10.48
CA GLN A 73 -3.26 7.28 -10.48
C GLN A 73 -1.75 7.46 -10.26
N LEU A 74 -1.13 6.66 -9.39
CA LEU A 74 0.33 6.68 -9.20
C LEU A 74 1.06 6.20 -10.46
N ALA A 75 0.54 5.20 -11.17
CA ALA A 75 1.13 4.71 -12.40
C ALA A 75 0.96 5.68 -13.58
N VAL A 76 -0.07 6.53 -13.53
CA VAL A 76 -0.38 7.54 -14.55
C VAL A 76 0.26 8.90 -14.22
N SER A 77 0.77 9.11 -12.99
CA SER A 77 1.47 10.35 -12.60
C SER A 77 2.56 10.71 -13.62
N PRO A 78 2.38 11.78 -14.41
CA PRO A 78 3.40 12.24 -15.33
C PRO A 78 4.32 13.14 -14.53
N GLU A 79 5.20 12.57 -13.72
CA GLU A 79 6.38 13.30 -13.25
C GLU A 79 7.42 13.52 -14.37
N HIS A 80 6.98 13.48 -15.64
CA HIS A 80 7.63 14.09 -16.80
C HIS A 80 6.63 14.85 -17.69
N GLY A 81 5.63 15.50 -17.09
CA GLY A 81 5.03 16.66 -17.72
C GLY A 81 6.00 17.82 -17.57
N TYR A 82 6.73 18.18 -18.62
CA TYR A 82 7.54 19.40 -18.66
C TYR A 82 6.63 20.63 -18.55
N ASP A 83 6.26 21.02 -17.34
CA ASP A 83 5.82 22.39 -17.07
C ASP A 83 7.08 23.25 -17.12
N THR A 84 7.26 23.94 -18.25
CA THR A 84 8.49 24.67 -18.61
C THR A 84 8.38 26.13 -18.17
N ASP A 85 7.77 26.41 -17.02
CA ASP A 85 7.46 27.79 -16.65
C ASP A 85 7.55 28.15 -15.17
N ASP A 86 7.86 27.23 -14.25
CA ASP A 86 7.97 27.58 -12.82
C ASP A 86 9.21 27.06 -12.07
N LEU A 87 10.28 26.69 -12.79
CA LEU A 87 11.60 26.54 -12.18
C LEU A 87 12.45 27.77 -12.51
N ASP A 88 12.53 28.71 -11.57
CA ASP A 88 13.62 29.68 -11.50
C ASP A 88 14.95 28.90 -11.40
N LEU A 89 15.49 28.55 -12.56
CA LEU A 89 16.75 27.82 -12.77
C LEU A 89 17.95 28.71 -12.44
N HIS A 90 17.97 29.30 -11.24
CA HIS A 90 19.05 30.18 -10.80
C HIS A 90 19.77 29.73 -9.54
N ASN A 91 19.44 28.57 -8.95
CA ASN A 91 20.33 28.02 -7.91
C ASN A 91 20.30 26.50 -7.69
N CYS A 92 19.93 25.71 -8.70
CA CYS A 92 20.33 24.31 -8.70
C CYS A 92 21.82 24.26 -9.04
N GLU A 93 22.66 24.36 -8.02
CA GLU A 93 24.03 23.86 -8.11
C GLU A 93 23.91 22.37 -8.41
N VAL A 94 24.02 22.02 -9.69
CA VAL A 94 24.13 20.63 -10.13
C VAL A 94 25.40 20.11 -9.47
N GLY A 95 25.24 19.32 -8.41
CA GLY A 95 26.33 18.59 -7.81
C GLY A 95 26.93 17.72 -8.90
N VAL A 96 28.15 18.05 -9.34
CA VAL A 96 28.88 17.23 -10.28
C VAL A 96 29.05 15.84 -9.65
N ASP A 97 28.55 14.87 -10.37
CA ASP A 97 28.69 13.45 -10.16
C ASP A 97 30.15 13.13 -9.87
N ALA A 98 30.38 12.59 -8.67
CA ALA A 98 31.69 12.26 -8.09
C ALA A 98 32.43 11.12 -8.82
N GLU A 99 32.08 10.85 -10.08
CA GLU A 99 32.71 9.81 -10.90
C GLU A 99 33.97 10.32 -11.63
N ASN A 100 34.18 11.65 -11.72
CA ASN A 100 35.43 12.20 -12.25
C ASN A 100 36.56 12.30 -11.19
N ASP A 101 36.23 12.26 -9.90
CA ASP A 101 37.24 12.31 -8.81
C ASP A 101 38.03 11.02 -8.67
N ILE A 102 37.44 9.88 -9.04
CA ILE A 102 38.11 8.57 -9.01
C ILE A 102 39.16 8.51 -10.13
N ALA A 103 38.83 9.00 -11.33
CA ALA A 103 39.74 9.01 -12.46
C ALA A 103 40.96 9.93 -12.25
N ILE A 104 40.75 11.10 -11.62
CA ILE A 104 41.83 12.03 -11.29
C ILE A 104 42.74 11.45 -10.19
N LYS A 105 42.17 10.85 -9.14
CA LYS A 105 42.97 10.28 -8.04
C LYS A 105 43.78 9.04 -8.41
N LEU A 106 43.37 8.30 -9.45
CA LEU A 106 44.14 7.16 -9.96
C LEU A 106 45.35 7.57 -10.81
N ALA A 107 45.36 8.79 -11.37
CA ALA A 107 46.49 9.32 -12.14
C ALA A 107 47.64 9.85 -11.26
N ASP A 108 47.37 10.16 -9.99
CA ASP A 108 48.38 10.60 -9.01
C ASP A 108 49.04 9.43 -8.23
N LEU A 109 48.82 8.19 -8.65
CA LEU A 109 49.33 6.96 -8.02
C LEU A 109 50.38 6.20 -8.86
N GLU A 110 50.88 6.80 -9.95
CA GLU A 110 52.07 6.36 -10.70
C GLU A 110 53.28 7.26 -10.43
#